data_AF-A0A8X7N9P5-F1
#
_entry.id   AF-A0A8X7N9P5-F1
#
_cell.length_a   1.000
_cell.length_b   1.000
_cell.length_c   1.000
_cell.angle_alpha   90.00
_cell.angle_beta   90.00
_cell.angle_gamma   90.00
#
_symmetry.space_group_name_H-M   'P 1'
#
loop_
_entity.id
_entity.type
_entity.pdbx_description
1 polymer ?
#
loop_
_entity_poly.entity_id
_entity_poly.type
_entity_poly.pdbx_seq_one_letter_code
_entity_poly.pdbx_strand_id
1 'polypeptide(L)'
;MSTGTEVIFYDVAASDGPGCSHILPNPWVTRLCLVHKGIDFKTHNVSLEELRAHGSGTLRERLQGTLGPNDRPLVPMVEARDTDSGKDESTLVGDTVTIAEYLDIKFPKMPSLFQPSHTGPLPPDPDSSEYRQAHTMSILLKEGIGNSDSQWATHFELCAAEIADRFKTRDAEYLKSDAKLGMANAWELFESMNRADLLAHTRRSLLPFCAILNPRPSPRITSTSSPAGAASSLLARPSGSPPRFLASPDRPGFLDYVLFGRYAMSFGSAPEINKAIWSKSSKEGREWLESYRDGKWALKGTAAEKGQWFGDVELPGIEEWVERMLDAHDGYARKYLN
;
A
#
# COMPACT_ATOMS: atom_id res chain seq x y z
N MET A 1 25.66 5.80 -4.44
CA MET A 1 26.81 6.26 -3.61
C MET A 1 26.81 5.36 -2.39
N SER A 2 27.92 4.70 -2.06
CA SER A 2 27.98 3.88 -0.84
C SER A 2 27.82 4.78 0.38
N THR A 3 26.81 4.53 1.21
CA THR A 3 26.47 5.31 2.41
C THR A 3 27.28 4.91 3.64
N GLY A 4 28.23 3.97 3.52
CA GLY A 4 28.90 3.37 4.67
C GLY A 4 27.94 2.55 5.56
N THR A 5 26.73 2.28 5.06
CA THR A 5 25.68 1.58 5.77
C THR A 5 25.15 0.45 4.91
N GLU A 6 25.26 -0.79 5.40
CA GLU A 6 24.58 -1.93 4.79
C GLU A 6 23.12 -1.92 5.26
N VAL A 7 22.18 -2.01 4.30
CA VAL A 7 20.75 -2.10 4.59
C VAL A 7 20.22 -3.48 4.20
N ILE A 8 19.57 -4.15 5.14
CA ILE A 8 18.88 -5.43 4.95
C ILE A 8 17.39 -5.22 5.09
N PHE A 9 16.64 -5.63 4.08
CA PHE A 9 15.19 -5.59 4.03
C PHE A 9 14.61 -6.99 4.27
N TYR A 10 13.91 -7.17 5.38
CA TYR A 10 13.26 -8.42 5.73
C TYR A 10 11.84 -8.45 5.13
N ASP A 11 11.63 -9.38 4.21
CA ASP A 11 10.39 -9.57 3.45
C ASP A 11 9.92 -11.03 3.56
N VAL A 12 8.62 -11.28 3.39
CA VAL A 12 8.08 -12.65 3.25
C VAL A 12 7.78 -12.88 1.77
N ALA A 13 8.51 -13.81 1.17
CA ALA A 13 8.22 -14.31 -0.16
C ALA A 13 7.15 -15.42 -0.08
N ALA A 14 6.25 -15.48 -1.06
CA ALA A 14 5.22 -16.52 -1.08
C ALA A 14 5.80 -17.93 -1.33
N SER A 15 6.96 -18.03 -1.96
CA SER A 15 7.66 -19.30 -2.20
C SER A 15 9.17 -19.13 -1.98
N ASP A 16 9.91 -20.25 -1.98
CA ASP A 16 11.37 -20.24 -1.96
C ASP A 16 11.91 -20.35 -3.40
N GLY A 17 12.91 -19.55 -3.75
CA GLY A 17 13.64 -19.64 -5.02
C GLY A 17 13.71 -18.35 -5.85
N PRO A 18 14.36 -18.38 -7.02
CA PRO A 18 14.35 -17.28 -7.97
C PRO A 18 12.95 -17.08 -8.57
N GLY A 19 12.44 -15.85 -8.59
CA GLY A 19 11.13 -15.52 -9.16
C GLY A 19 9.94 -15.62 -8.19
N CYS A 20 10.19 -15.75 -6.89
CA CYS A 20 9.13 -15.78 -5.88
C CYS A 20 8.38 -14.45 -5.82
N SER A 21 7.05 -14.54 -5.92
CA SER A 21 6.19 -13.37 -5.92
C SER A 21 6.17 -12.73 -4.53
N HIS A 22 6.70 -11.50 -4.43
CA HIS A 22 6.48 -10.61 -3.30
C HIS A 22 5.05 -10.07 -3.42
N ILE A 23 4.12 -10.61 -2.64
CA ILE A 23 2.68 -10.29 -2.78
C ILE A 23 2.10 -9.58 -1.57
N LEU A 24 2.87 -9.39 -0.49
CA LEU A 24 2.34 -8.76 0.72
C LEU A 24 2.40 -7.23 0.60
N PRO A 25 1.35 -6.51 1.01
CA PRO A 25 1.23 -5.08 0.75
C PRO A 25 2.23 -4.27 1.58
N ASN A 26 2.39 -4.58 2.87
CA ASN A 26 3.29 -3.82 3.75
C ASN A 26 4.76 -3.91 3.30
N PRO A 27 5.29 -5.10 2.95
CA PRO A 27 6.63 -5.18 2.34
C PRO A 27 6.77 -4.38 1.05
N TRP A 28 5.75 -4.32 0.18
CA TRP A 28 5.77 -3.44 -0.98
C TRP A 28 5.92 -1.96 -0.60
N VAL A 29 5.26 -1.49 0.45
CA VAL A 29 5.42 -0.11 0.95
C VAL A 29 6.90 0.17 1.28
N THR A 30 7.50 -0.67 2.14
CA THR A 30 8.90 -0.50 2.56
C THR A 30 9.87 -0.62 1.39
N ARG A 31 9.66 -1.57 0.47
CA ARG A 31 10.47 -1.73 -0.74
C ARG A 31 10.48 -0.45 -1.56
N LEU A 32 9.31 0.17 -1.77
CA LEU A 32 9.20 1.43 -2.51
C LEU A 32 9.81 2.61 -1.74
N CYS A 33 9.75 2.62 -0.41
CA CYS A 33 10.47 3.61 0.41
C CYS A 33 11.99 3.53 0.19
N LEU A 34 12.57 2.33 0.25
CA LEU A 34 14.01 2.12 0.04
C LEU A 34 14.43 2.54 -1.38
N VAL A 35 13.64 2.17 -2.38
CA VAL A 35 13.86 2.54 -3.79
C VAL A 35 13.74 4.05 -4.00
N HIS A 36 12.72 4.71 -3.44
CA HIS A 36 12.54 6.17 -3.53
C HIS A 36 13.75 6.93 -2.95
N LYS A 37 14.31 6.41 -1.86
CA LYS A 37 15.50 6.97 -1.23
C LYS A 37 16.76 6.73 -2.05
N GLY A 38 16.75 5.79 -3.00
CA GLY A 38 17.96 5.35 -3.70
C GLY A 38 18.94 4.64 -2.78
N ILE A 39 18.43 3.91 -1.79
CA ILE A 39 19.23 3.11 -0.86
C ILE A 39 19.47 1.74 -1.49
N ASP A 40 20.74 1.33 -1.57
CA ASP A 40 21.09 -0.04 -1.93
C ASP A 40 20.74 -0.96 -0.74
N PHE A 41 19.97 -2.03 -0.98
CA PHE A 41 19.58 -2.97 0.06
C PHE A 41 19.63 -4.42 -0.41
N LYS A 42 19.86 -5.33 0.54
CA LYS A 42 19.73 -6.78 0.33
C LYS A 42 18.38 -7.23 0.88
N THR A 43 17.62 -8.00 0.10
CA THR A 43 16.39 -8.62 0.63
C THR A 43 16.75 -9.92 1.35
N HIS A 44 16.35 -10.05 2.61
CA HIS A 44 16.35 -11.31 3.35
C HIS A 44 14.92 -11.84 3.38
N ASN A 45 14.66 -12.91 2.62
CA ASN A 45 13.36 -13.55 2.58
C ASN A 45 13.18 -14.43 3.83
N VAL A 46 12.32 -14.00 4.74
CA VAL A 46 11.97 -14.76 5.94
C VAL A 46 10.78 -15.67 5.66
N SER A 47 10.84 -16.90 6.17
CA SER A 47 9.69 -17.80 6.16
C SER A 47 8.73 -17.47 7.32
N LEU A 48 7.45 -17.87 7.21
CA LEU A 48 6.52 -17.74 8.33
C LEU A 48 6.90 -18.64 9.52
N GLU A 49 7.68 -19.70 9.27
CA GLU A 49 8.31 -20.51 10.32
C GLU A 49 9.43 -19.76 11.05
N GLU A 50 10.36 -19.13 10.31
CA GLU A 50 11.44 -18.33 10.90
C GLU A 50 10.90 -17.19 11.76
N LEU A 51 9.85 -16.50 11.29
CA LEU A 51 9.17 -15.46 12.07
C LEU A 51 8.63 -16.04 13.39
N ARG A 52 8.09 -17.25 13.39
CA ARG A 52 7.52 -17.88 14.60
C ARG A 52 8.54 -18.61 15.47
N ALA A 53 9.80 -18.72 15.03
CA ALA A 53 10.80 -19.45 15.79
C ALA A 53 11.05 -18.78 17.14
N HIS A 54 11.16 -19.60 18.19
CA HIS A 54 11.49 -19.18 19.55
C HIS A 54 12.85 -19.76 19.94
N GLY A 55 13.56 -19.05 20.82
CA GLY A 55 14.87 -19.48 21.34
C GLY A 55 16.00 -18.53 20.96
N SER A 56 17.18 -18.84 21.49
CA SER A 56 18.37 -18.02 21.26
C SER A 56 18.83 -18.09 19.80
N GLY A 57 19.20 -16.94 19.24
CA GLY A 57 19.63 -16.79 17.84
C GLY A 57 18.48 -16.64 16.84
N THR A 58 17.23 -16.63 17.29
CA THR A 58 16.07 -16.45 16.39
C THR A 58 15.85 -14.98 16.03
N LEU A 59 15.22 -14.75 14.88
CA LEU A 59 14.82 -13.39 14.49
C LEU A 59 13.90 -12.77 15.54
N ARG A 60 13.01 -13.55 16.14
CA ARG A 60 12.12 -13.11 17.22
C ARG A 60 12.88 -12.57 18.44
N GLU A 61 13.99 -13.20 18.85
CA GLU A 61 14.81 -12.71 19.97
C GLU A 61 15.44 -11.34 19.67
N ARG A 62 15.78 -11.08 18.40
CA ARG A 62 16.33 -9.78 17.96
C ARG A 62 15.25 -8.69 17.92
N LEU A 63 13.97 -9.06 17.91
CA LEU A 63 12.83 -8.17 17.74
C LEU A 63 12.16 -7.74 19.05
N GLN A 64 12.75 -8.03 20.22
CA GLN A 64 12.12 -7.85 21.53
C GLN A 64 11.33 -6.53 21.74
N GLY A 65 11.72 -5.42 21.11
CA GLY A 65 11.01 -4.13 21.17
C GLY A 65 10.17 -3.72 19.94
N THR A 66 10.17 -4.52 18.86
CA THR A 66 9.51 -4.22 17.57
C THR A 66 8.45 -5.26 17.20
N LEU A 67 8.08 -6.13 18.13
CA LEU A 67 6.97 -7.08 17.94
C LEU A 67 5.64 -6.31 17.86
N GLY A 68 4.78 -6.74 16.93
CA GLY A 68 3.40 -6.27 16.84
C GLY A 68 2.51 -6.83 17.94
N PRO A 69 1.19 -6.59 17.87
CA PRO A 69 0.22 -7.05 18.86
C PRO A 69 0.36 -8.54 19.19
N ASN A 70 0.25 -8.89 20.48
CA ASN A 70 0.43 -10.25 21.01
C ASN A 70 1.84 -10.83 20.75
N ASP A 71 2.87 -9.98 20.88
CA ASP A 71 4.28 -10.34 20.67
C ASP A 71 4.52 -10.97 19.30
N ARG A 72 3.82 -10.51 18.27
CA ARG A 72 3.90 -11.12 16.95
C ARG A 72 4.99 -10.45 16.11
N PRO A 73 6.00 -11.18 15.60
CA PRO A 73 6.94 -10.61 14.66
C PRO A 73 6.23 -10.39 13.33
N LEU A 74 6.33 -9.15 12.85
CA LEU A 74 5.68 -8.69 11.63
C LEU A 74 6.75 -8.25 10.64
N VAL A 75 6.53 -8.58 9.37
CA VAL A 75 7.22 -7.96 8.25
C VAL A 75 6.37 -6.82 7.68
N PRO A 76 7.00 -5.80 7.08
CA PRO A 76 8.43 -5.66 6.82
C PRO A 76 9.26 -5.24 8.03
N MET A 77 10.57 -5.49 7.95
CA MET A 77 11.57 -4.89 8.83
C MET A 77 12.78 -4.42 8.03
N VAL A 78 13.48 -3.40 8.52
CA VAL A 78 14.72 -2.90 7.94
C VAL A 78 15.81 -2.91 9.01
N GLU A 79 16.95 -3.50 8.68
CA GLU A 79 18.16 -3.43 9.50
C GLU A 79 19.20 -2.58 8.79
N ALA A 80 19.70 -1.55 9.47
CA ALA A 80 20.83 -0.76 9.02
C ALA A 80 22.06 -1.06 9.88
N ARG A 81 23.16 -1.45 9.24
CA ARG A 81 24.45 -1.74 9.88
C ARG A 81 25.48 -0.71 9.45
N ASP A 82 26.08 -0.03 10.43
CA ASP A 82 27.16 0.91 10.16
C ASP A 82 28.46 0.13 9.93
N THR A 83 28.93 0.10 8.68
CA THR A 83 30.14 -0.65 8.31
C THR A 83 31.43 0.16 8.47
N ASP A 84 31.31 1.48 8.63
CA ASP A 84 32.45 2.40 8.64
C ASP A 84 32.96 2.66 10.06
N SER A 85 32.07 2.59 11.05
CA SER A 85 32.40 2.86 12.46
C SER A 85 33.28 1.78 13.12
N GLY A 86 33.43 0.61 12.49
CA GLY A 86 34.12 -0.55 13.07
C GLY A 86 33.41 -1.15 14.30
N LYS A 87 32.21 -0.68 14.62
CA LYS A 87 31.35 -1.22 15.67
C LYS A 87 30.29 -2.11 15.05
N ASP A 88 30.02 -3.24 15.70
CA ASP A 88 28.92 -4.15 15.31
C ASP A 88 27.57 -3.63 15.84
N GLU A 89 27.27 -2.36 15.53
CA GLU A 89 26.01 -1.70 15.90
C GLU A 89 25.03 -1.81 14.72
N SER A 90 23.87 -2.42 14.96
CA SER A 90 22.77 -2.51 14.00
C SER A 90 21.50 -1.93 14.59
N THR A 91 20.72 -1.24 13.76
CA THR A 91 19.37 -0.78 14.14
C THR A 91 18.36 -1.55 13.32
N LEU A 92 17.49 -2.30 14.01
CA LEU A 92 16.40 -3.06 13.41
C LEU A 92 15.07 -2.35 13.68
N VAL A 93 14.37 -1.98 12.62
CA VAL A 93 13.13 -1.20 12.67
C VAL A 93 12.01 -1.99 11.99
N GLY A 94 10.89 -2.16 12.69
CA GLY A 94 9.64 -2.72 12.14
C GLY A 94 8.58 -1.64 11.97
N ASP A 95 7.40 -2.05 11.48
CA ASP A 95 6.28 -1.18 11.09
C ASP A 95 6.59 -0.24 9.90
N THR A 96 5.70 -0.20 8.91
CA THR A 96 5.96 0.56 7.68
C THR A 96 6.08 2.07 7.88
N VAL A 97 5.33 2.66 8.82
CA VAL A 97 5.40 4.11 9.10
C VAL A 97 6.68 4.40 9.85
N THR A 98 6.96 3.65 10.91
CA THR A 98 8.19 3.81 11.70
C THR A 98 9.44 3.58 10.84
N ILE A 99 9.40 2.60 9.93
CA ILE A 99 10.48 2.42 8.94
C ILE A 99 10.62 3.67 8.06
N ALA A 100 9.53 4.23 7.52
CA ALA A 100 9.62 5.43 6.68
C ALA A 100 10.17 6.65 7.44
N GLU A 101 9.73 6.88 8.68
CA GLU A 101 10.26 7.91 9.57
C GLU A 101 11.76 7.70 9.83
N TYR A 102 12.14 6.48 10.16
CA TYR A 102 13.53 6.10 10.37
C TYR A 102 14.38 6.40 9.13
N LEU A 103 13.90 6.06 7.93
CA LEU A 103 14.63 6.32 6.68
C LEU A 103 14.73 7.83 6.36
N ASP A 104 13.73 8.64 6.70
CA ASP A 104 13.81 10.11 6.58
C ASP A 104 14.85 10.70 7.54
N ILE A 105 14.93 10.18 8.77
CA ILE A 105 15.89 10.65 9.79
C ILE A 105 17.32 10.16 9.51
N LYS A 106 17.50 8.86 9.20
CA LYS A 106 18.80 8.22 9.01
C LYS A 106 19.44 8.62 7.69
N PHE A 107 18.64 8.86 6.65
CA PHE A 107 19.11 9.25 5.31
C PHE A 107 18.57 10.63 4.89
N PRO A 108 18.97 11.71 5.61
CA PRO A 108 18.42 13.05 5.44
C PRO A 108 18.75 13.68 4.08
N LYS A 109 19.85 13.26 3.45
CA LYS A 109 20.30 13.78 2.15
C LYS A 109 19.54 13.19 0.96
N MET A 110 18.71 12.18 1.19
CA MET A 110 17.90 11.53 0.17
C MET A 110 16.50 12.15 0.14
N PRO A 111 15.75 12.03 -0.98
CA PRO A 111 14.39 12.58 -1.07
C PRO A 111 13.49 12.15 0.10
N SER A 112 12.65 13.06 0.59
CA SER A 112 11.74 12.76 1.71
C SER A 112 10.57 11.89 1.24
N LEU A 113 10.24 10.88 2.04
CA LEU A 113 9.10 10.01 1.77
C LEU A 113 7.76 10.72 1.98
N PHE A 114 7.71 11.69 2.89
CA PHE A 114 6.48 12.43 3.22
C PHE A 114 6.35 13.73 2.41
N GLN A 115 7.46 14.31 1.93
CA GLN A 115 7.46 15.49 1.07
C GLN A 115 8.33 15.28 -0.18
N PRO A 116 7.88 14.45 -1.14
CA PRO A 116 8.72 13.97 -2.23
C PRO A 116 9.11 15.04 -3.26
N SER A 117 8.36 16.16 -3.33
CA SER A 117 8.69 17.32 -4.18
C SER A 117 9.60 18.34 -3.50
N HIS A 118 10.03 18.12 -2.25
CA HIS A 118 11.02 18.98 -1.61
C HIS A 118 12.36 18.88 -2.35
N THR A 119 12.89 20.02 -2.78
CA THR A 119 14.14 20.13 -3.57
C THR A 119 15.26 20.86 -2.82
N GLY A 120 15.04 21.20 -1.54
CA GLY A 120 16.01 21.91 -0.74
C GLY A 120 17.28 21.09 -0.45
N PRO A 121 18.43 21.76 -0.17
CA PRO A 121 19.68 21.08 0.16
C PRO A 121 19.67 20.44 1.56
N LEU A 122 18.70 20.83 2.40
CA LEU A 122 18.46 20.28 3.72
C LEU A 122 17.21 19.39 3.69
N PRO A 123 17.10 18.42 4.60
CA PRO A 123 15.85 17.67 4.79
C PRO A 123 14.69 18.63 5.04
N PRO A 124 13.45 18.24 4.72
CA PRO A 124 12.31 19.00 5.17
C PRO A 124 12.29 19.08 6.70
N ASP A 125 11.89 20.24 7.21
CA ASP A 125 11.75 20.46 8.64
C ASP A 125 10.57 19.62 9.17
N PRO A 126 10.80 18.64 10.07
CA PRO A 126 9.71 17.84 10.64
C PRO A 126 8.69 18.68 11.44
N ASP A 127 9.10 19.87 11.89
CA ASP A 127 8.24 20.82 12.59
C ASP A 127 7.53 21.82 11.65
N SER A 128 7.70 21.70 10.34
CA SER A 128 6.93 22.47 9.36
C SER A 128 5.46 22.02 9.34
N SER A 129 4.56 22.95 9.03
CA SER A 129 3.13 22.64 8.87
C SER A 129 2.88 21.63 7.76
N GLU A 130 3.64 21.75 6.68
CA GLU A 130 3.52 20.95 5.47
C GLU A 130 3.97 19.52 5.73
N TYR A 131 5.08 19.32 6.46
CA TYR A 131 5.53 17.97 6.83
C TYR A 131 4.53 17.30 7.76
N ARG A 132 4.10 17.98 8.82
CA ARG A 132 3.10 17.43 9.77
C ARG A 132 1.80 17.04 9.09
N GLN A 133 1.33 17.83 8.13
CA GLN A 133 0.11 17.50 7.36
C GLN A 133 0.32 16.25 6.50
N ALA A 134 1.42 16.18 5.75
CA ALA A 134 1.72 15.02 4.90
C ALA A 134 1.92 13.73 5.72
N HIS A 135 2.61 13.85 6.85
CA HIS A 135 2.83 12.77 7.80
C HIS A 135 1.53 12.30 8.46
N THR A 136 0.69 13.22 8.95
CA THR A 136 -0.62 12.88 9.54
C THR A 136 -1.52 12.19 8.52
N MET A 137 -1.56 12.68 7.27
CA MET A 137 -2.34 12.06 6.20
C MET A 137 -1.83 10.66 5.87
N SER A 138 -0.51 10.47 5.90
CA SER A 138 0.14 9.17 5.70
C SER A 138 -0.25 8.16 6.77
N ILE A 139 -0.26 8.57 8.05
CA ILE A 139 -0.74 7.73 9.16
C ILE A 139 -2.22 7.41 8.99
N LEU A 140 -3.06 8.41 8.73
CA LEU A 140 -4.50 8.20 8.52
C LEU A 140 -4.76 7.16 7.43
N LEU A 141 -4.05 7.27 6.30
CA LEU A 141 -4.20 6.34 5.20
C LEU A 141 -3.67 4.94 5.56
N LYS A 142 -2.52 4.87 6.24
CA LYS A 142 -1.91 3.60 6.63
C LYS A 142 -2.76 2.85 7.65
N GLU A 143 -3.29 3.52 8.65
CA GLU A 143 -4.21 2.94 9.64
C GLU A 143 -5.59 2.68 9.06
N GLY A 144 -5.94 3.39 7.99
CA GLY A 144 -7.09 3.14 7.17
C GLY A 144 -6.88 2.03 6.15
N ILE A 145 -6.88 2.38 4.86
CA ILE A 145 -6.78 1.43 3.75
C ILE A 145 -5.52 0.55 3.80
N GLY A 146 -4.44 1.04 4.38
CA GLY A 146 -3.17 0.34 4.49
C GLY A 146 -3.14 -0.75 5.57
N ASN A 147 -4.10 -0.76 6.50
CA ASN A 147 -4.22 -1.78 7.54
C ASN A 147 -5.46 -2.63 7.22
N SER A 148 -5.32 -3.96 7.25
CA SER A 148 -6.46 -4.84 6.92
C SER A 148 -7.52 -4.82 8.03
N ASP A 149 -7.11 -4.57 9.27
CA ASP A 149 -8.00 -4.65 10.44
C ASP A 149 -8.94 -3.44 10.59
N SER A 150 -8.68 -2.35 9.86
CA SER A 150 -9.44 -1.10 9.96
C SER A 150 -10.84 -1.18 9.33
N GLN A 151 -11.07 -2.20 8.50
CA GLN A 151 -12.27 -2.38 7.68
C GLN A 151 -12.57 -1.20 6.72
N TRP A 152 -11.66 -0.23 6.56
CA TRP A 152 -11.84 0.85 5.57
C TRP A 152 -11.91 0.25 4.16
N ALA A 153 -11.10 -0.77 3.87
CA ALA A 153 -11.24 -1.57 2.66
C ALA A 153 -11.11 -3.06 2.98
N THR A 154 -11.63 -3.89 2.09
CA THR A 154 -11.70 -5.35 2.25
C THR A 154 -10.80 -6.08 1.25
N HIS A 155 -9.69 -5.46 0.88
CA HIS A 155 -8.74 -6.00 -0.10
C HIS A 155 -8.20 -7.37 0.33
N PHE A 156 -7.91 -7.54 1.63
CA PHE A 156 -7.38 -8.80 2.14
C PHE A 156 -8.45 -9.89 2.08
N GLU A 157 -9.66 -9.64 2.57
CA GLU A 157 -10.77 -10.59 2.57
C GLU A 157 -11.15 -11.03 1.16
N LEU A 158 -11.03 -10.12 0.18
CA LEU A 158 -11.24 -10.40 -1.25
C LEU A 158 -10.17 -11.32 -1.83
N CYS A 159 -8.91 -11.14 -1.45
CA CYS A 159 -7.77 -11.86 -2.03
C CYS A 159 -7.24 -13.00 -1.12
N ALA A 160 -7.85 -13.24 0.05
CA ALA A 160 -7.25 -14.06 1.10
C ALA A 160 -6.97 -15.49 0.62
N ALA A 161 -7.92 -16.09 -0.10
CA ALA A 161 -7.79 -17.45 -0.62
C ALA A 161 -6.65 -17.53 -1.63
N GLU A 162 -6.63 -16.63 -2.60
CA GLU A 162 -5.64 -16.55 -3.66
C GLU A 162 -4.25 -16.23 -3.10
N ILE A 163 -4.15 -15.37 -2.07
CA ILE A 163 -2.90 -15.13 -1.35
C ILE A 163 -2.40 -16.42 -0.71
N ALA A 164 -3.25 -17.11 0.05
CA ALA A 164 -2.83 -18.32 0.77
C ALA A 164 -2.40 -19.44 -0.19
N ASP A 165 -3.03 -19.55 -1.36
CA ASP A 165 -2.68 -20.53 -2.39
C ASP A 165 -1.33 -20.24 -3.08
N ARG A 166 -0.74 -19.06 -2.88
CA ARG A 166 0.64 -18.75 -3.31
C ARG A 166 1.70 -19.29 -2.37
N PHE A 167 1.33 -19.64 -1.14
CA PHE A 167 2.26 -20.14 -0.13
C PHE A 167 2.41 -21.66 -0.19
N LYS A 168 3.58 -22.16 0.23
CA LYS A 168 3.79 -23.61 0.46
C LYS A 168 2.77 -24.13 1.48
N THR A 169 2.44 -25.42 1.40
CA THR A 169 1.34 -26.04 2.18
C THR A 169 1.35 -25.68 3.67
N ARG A 170 2.48 -25.77 4.37
CA ARG A 170 2.55 -25.46 5.82
C ARG A 170 2.36 -23.98 6.13
N ASP A 171 2.87 -23.10 5.27
CA ASP A 171 2.72 -21.65 5.42
C ASP A 171 1.30 -21.21 5.04
N ALA A 172 0.71 -21.83 4.01
CA ALA A 172 -0.68 -21.67 3.63
C ALA A 172 -1.63 -22.13 4.75
N GLU A 173 -1.38 -23.28 5.37
CA GLU A 173 -2.14 -23.77 6.54
C GLU A 173 -2.08 -22.79 7.70
N TYR A 174 -0.88 -22.27 8.00
CA TYR A 174 -0.75 -21.25 9.03
C TYR A 174 -1.49 -19.97 8.64
N LEU A 175 -1.41 -19.51 7.38
CA LEU A 175 -2.14 -18.33 6.91
C LEU A 175 -3.66 -18.45 7.08
N LYS A 176 -4.19 -19.66 6.93
CA LYS A 176 -5.61 -20.00 7.10
C LYS A 176 -5.99 -20.30 8.56
N SER A 177 -5.04 -20.33 9.50
CA SER A 177 -5.31 -20.72 10.89
C SER A 177 -5.86 -19.59 11.76
N ASP A 178 -6.69 -19.94 12.73
CA ASP A 178 -7.17 -19.02 13.78
C ASP A 178 -6.02 -18.37 14.55
N ALA A 179 -4.91 -19.09 14.75
CA ALA A 179 -3.72 -18.56 15.41
C ALA A 179 -3.10 -17.39 14.62
N LYS A 180 -3.10 -17.47 13.28
CA LYS A 180 -2.67 -16.36 12.42
C LYS A 180 -3.66 -15.20 12.44
N LEU A 181 -4.94 -15.52 12.36
CA LEU A 181 -6.02 -14.56 12.15
C LEU A 181 -6.52 -13.92 13.45
N GLY A 182 -6.14 -14.47 14.60
CA GLY A 182 -6.46 -13.93 15.92
C GLY A 182 -7.91 -14.12 16.35
N MET A 183 -8.68 -14.96 15.66
CA MET A 183 -10.11 -15.19 15.91
C MET A 183 -10.49 -16.63 15.57
N ALA A 184 -11.40 -17.21 16.35
CA ALA A 184 -11.90 -18.57 16.12
C ALA A 184 -12.76 -18.67 14.85
N ASN A 185 -12.55 -19.71 14.05
CA ASN A 185 -13.21 -19.95 12.75
C ASN A 185 -13.09 -18.77 11.76
N ALA A 186 -11.94 -18.08 11.80
CA ALA A 186 -11.78 -16.85 11.02
C ALA A 186 -11.74 -17.13 9.51
N TRP A 187 -11.20 -18.28 9.10
CA TRP A 187 -11.13 -18.64 7.69
C TRP A 187 -12.50 -18.99 7.12
N GLU A 188 -13.31 -19.79 7.84
CA GLU A 188 -14.68 -20.09 7.43
C GLU A 188 -15.51 -18.81 7.31
N LEU A 189 -15.31 -17.85 8.24
CA LEU A 189 -15.94 -16.55 8.15
C LEU A 189 -15.55 -15.85 6.84
N PHE A 190 -14.26 -15.73 6.51
CA PHE A 190 -13.82 -15.11 5.27
C PHE A 190 -14.38 -15.79 4.03
N GLU A 191 -14.47 -17.11 3.99
CA GLU A 191 -15.03 -17.85 2.85
C GLU A 191 -16.55 -17.68 2.71
N SER A 192 -17.24 -17.39 3.81
CA SER A 192 -18.69 -17.16 3.84
C SER A 192 -19.10 -15.73 3.43
N MET A 193 -18.19 -14.76 3.50
CA MET A 193 -18.49 -13.36 3.21
C MET A 193 -19.02 -13.15 1.78
N ASN A 194 -19.95 -12.20 1.64
CA ASN A 194 -20.52 -11.85 0.34
C ASN A 194 -19.50 -11.07 -0.51
N ARG A 195 -18.98 -11.70 -1.57
CA ARG A 195 -17.97 -11.09 -2.45
C ARG A 195 -18.48 -9.85 -3.19
N ALA A 196 -19.77 -9.79 -3.51
CA ALA A 196 -20.36 -8.61 -4.15
C ALA A 196 -20.33 -7.39 -3.20
N ASP A 197 -20.59 -7.60 -1.91
CA ASP A 197 -20.56 -6.52 -0.91
C ASP A 197 -19.12 -6.08 -0.62
N LEU A 198 -18.20 -7.04 -0.45
CA LEU A 198 -16.78 -6.75 -0.23
C LEU A 198 -16.19 -5.97 -1.42
N LEU A 199 -16.46 -6.40 -2.65
CA LEU A 199 -15.97 -5.73 -3.84
C LEU A 199 -16.56 -4.32 -3.97
N ALA A 200 -17.86 -4.16 -3.72
CA ALA A 200 -18.50 -2.85 -3.72
C ALA A 200 -17.87 -1.90 -2.70
N HIS A 201 -17.65 -2.37 -1.47
CA HIS A 201 -17.03 -1.59 -0.41
C HIS A 201 -15.60 -1.20 -0.77
N THR A 202 -14.80 -2.17 -1.23
CA THR A 202 -13.41 -1.93 -1.65
C THR A 202 -13.34 -0.91 -2.79
N ARG A 203 -14.14 -1.04 -3.86
CA ARG A 203 -14.18 -0.06 -4.95
C ARG A 203 -14.56 1.33 -4.46
N ARG A 204 -15.56 1.44 -3.57
CA ARG A 204 -15.99 2.74 -3.04
C ARG A 204 -14.97 3.40 -2.12
N SER A 205 -14.16 2.62 -1.41
CA SER A 205 -13.05 3.15 -0.62
C SER A 205 -12.01 3.90 -1.45
N LEU A 206 -11.98 3.68 -2.78
CA LEU A 206 -11.08 4.36 -3.70
C LEU A 206 -11.59 5.73 -4.20
N LEU A 207 -12.86 6.06 -3.96
CA LEU A 207 -13.46 7.31 -4.42
C LEU A 207 -12.76 8.59 -3.91
N PRO A 208 -12.31 8.67 -2.64
CA PRO A 208 -11.56 9.83 -2.17
C PRO A 208 -10.27 10.08 -2.96
N PHE A 209 -9.53 9.02 -3.34
CA PHE A 209 -8.32 9.16 -4.16
C PHE A 209 -8.66 9.62 -5.58
N CYS A 210 -9.74 9.10 -6.16
CA CYS A 210 -10.22 9.57 -7.46
C CYS A 210 -10.60 11.05 -7.43
N ALA A 211 -11.16 11.55 -6.32
CA ALA A 211 -11.46 12.97 -6.15
C ALA A 211 -10.19 13.85 -6.08
N ILE A 212 -9.06 13.31 -5.62
CA ILE A 212 -7.77 13.99 -5.63
C ILE A 212 -7.13 13.94 -7.03
N LEU A 213 -7.07 12.74 -7.63
CA LEU A 213 -6.40 12.47 -8.91
C LEU A 213 -7.17 13.01 -10.12
N ASN A 214 -8.49 13.09 -10.02
CA ASN A 214 -9.35 13.68 -11.04
C ASN A 214 -10.46 14.55 -10.40
N PRO A 215 -10.10 15.71 -9.84
CA PRO A 215 -11.01 16.59 -9.14
C PRO A 215 -12.03 17.15 -10.12
N ARG A 216 -13.31 16.87 -9.85
CA ARG A 216 -14.43 17.42 -10.62
C ARG A 216 -14.31 18.94 -10.71
N PRO A 217 -14.58 19.55 -11.87
CA PRO A 217 -14.67 21.00 -11.97
C PRO A 217 -15.62 21.49 -10.88
N SER A 218 -15.16 22.38 -10.01
CA SER A 218 -16.04 22.93 -8.98
C SER A 218 -17.18 23.65 -9.73
N PRO A 219 -18.46 23.37 -9.43
CA PRO A 219 -19.57 24.11 -10.01
C PRO A 219 -19.44 25.54 -9.51
N ARG A 220 -18.68 26.36 -10.23
CA ARG A 220 -18.52 27.78 -9.89
C ARG A 220 -19.91 28.38 -9.98
N ILE A 221 -20.31 29.07 -8.92
CA ILE A 221 -21.34 30.10 -8.97
C ILE A 221 -20.97 30.98 -10.17
N THR A 222 -21.76 30.94 -11.24
CA THR A 222 -21.72 31.95 -12.28
C THR A 222 -22.04 33.27 -11.59
N SER A 223 -21.00 33.99 -11.17
CA SER A 223 -21.11 35.36 -10.72
C SER A 223 -21.60 36.17 -11.91
N THR A 224 -22.91 36.28 -12.03
CA THR A 224 -23.54 37.35 -12.78
C THR A 224 -23.19 38.63 -12.01
N SER A 225 -22.35 39.48 -12.60
CA SER A 225 -21.90 40.78 -12.07
C SER A 225 -20.92 40.75 -10.88
N SER A 226 -19.62 40.82 -11.18
CA SER A 226 -18.67 41.52 -10.31
C SER A 226 -17.55 42.14 -11.17
N PRO A 227 -17.04 43.34 -10.82
CA PRO A 227 -16.13 44.10 -11.67
C PRO A 227 -14.81 43.36 -11.85
N ALA A 228 -14.28 43.42 -13.07
CA ALA A 228 -12.98 42.87 -13.44
C ALA A 228 -11.87 43.50 -12.60
N GLY A 229 -11.29 42.75 -11.65
CA GLY A 229 -10.08 43.23 -10.99
C GLY A 229 -9.55 42.45 -9.78
N ALA A 230 -10.38 41.88 -8.91
CA ALA A 230 -9.87 41.49 -7.58
C ALA A 230 -10.24 40.08 -7.06
N ALA A 231 -11.17 39.35 -7.67
CA ALA A 231 -11.73 38.12 -7.07
C ALA A 231 -11.22 36.77 -7.65
N SER A 232 -10.20 36.75 -8.52
CA SER A 232 -9.88 35.55 -9.32
C SER A 232 -8.78 34.63 -8.75
N SER A 233 -7.91 35.14 -7.87
CA SER A 233 -6.73 34.38 -7.39
C SER A 233 -7.06 33.36 -6.29
N LEU A 234 -7.91 33.74 -5.32
CA LEU A 234 -8.21 32.91 -4.15
C LEU A 234 -9.00 31.62 -4.46
N LEU A 235 -9.59 31.52 -5.65
CA LEU A 235 -10.36 30.36 -6.12
C LEU A 235 -9.68 29.61 -7.26
N ALA A 236 -8.46 30.02 -7.65
CA ALA A 236 -7.67 29.30 -8.61
C ALA A 236 -7.17 27.99 -7.98
N ARG A 237 -7.23 26.89 -8.73
CA ARG A 237 -6.59 25.65 -8.29
C ARG A 237 -5.08 25.88 -8.19
N PRO A 238 -4.39 25.24 -7.23
CA PRO A 238 -2.93 25.27 -7.18
C PRO A 238 -2.31 24.83 -8.52
N SER A 239 -1.15 25.40 -8.84
CA SER A 239 -0.33 24.93 -9.95
C SER A 239 -0.07 23.42 -9.82
N GLY A 240 -0.10 22.67 -10.92
CA GLY A 240 0.05 21.21 -10.91
C GLY A 240 -1.21 20.44 -10.49
N SER A 241 -2.39 21.05 -10.57
CA SER A 241 -3.68 20.35 -10.42
C SER A 241 -4.28 19.93 -11.79
N PRO A 242 -4.78 18.69 -11.94
CA PRO A 242 -4.73 17.61 -10.94
C PRO A 242 -3.31 17.12 -10.68
N PRO A 243 -3.00 16.73 -9.43
CA PRO A 243 -1.70 16.16 -9.12
C PRO A 243 -1.54 14.80 -9.81
N ARG A 244 -0.31 14.46 -10.20
CA ARG A 244 0.00 13.15 -10.80
C ARG A 244 -0.01 12.04 -9.75
N PHE A 245 0.31 12.35 -8.50
CA PHE A 245 0.42 11.43 -7.38
C PHE A 245 -0.38 11.95 -6.18
N LEU A 246 -0.62 11.10 -5.19
CA LEU A 246 -1.37 11.45 -3.98
C LEU A 246 -0.51 12.29 -3.03
N ALA A 247 0.79 11.97 -2.91
CA ALA A 247 1.70 12.67 -2.02
C ALA A 247 2.15 14.04 -2.58
N SER A 248 2.18 14.20 -3.90
CA SER A 248 2.57 15.48 -4.52
C SER A 248 2.16 15.63 -6.00
N PRO A 249 2.30 16.84 -6.58
CA PRO A 249 1.94 17.09 -7.97
C PRO A 249 2.70 16.24 -9.01
N ASP A 250 3.94 15.85 -8.72
CA ASP A 250 4.86 15.32 -9.73
C ASP A 250 5.70 14.10 -9.29
N ARG A 251 5.67 13.71 -8.01
CA ARG A 251 6.45 12.58 -7.48
C ARG A 251 5.64 11.73 -6.51
N PRO A 252 5.80 10.39 -6.53
CA PRO A 252 5.16 9.54 -5.54
C PRO A 252 5.88 9.66 -4.19
N GLY A 253 5.11 9.48 -3.11
CA GLY A 253 5.62 9.42 -1.75
C GLY A 253 4.96 8.30 -0.95
N PHE A 254 5.13 8.32 0.37
CA PHE A 254 4.63 7.28 1.26
C PHE A 254 3.13 7.02 1.09
N LEU A 255 2.33 8.08 0.93
CA LEU A 255 0.88 7.98 0.70
C LEU A 255 0.54 7.14 -0.54
N ASP A 256 1.27 7.35 -1.64
CA ASP A 256 1.12 6.56 -2.86
C ASP A 256 1.53 5.10 -2.63
N TYR A 257 2.61 4.87 -1.89
CA TYR A 257 3.13 3.51 -1.63
C TYR A 257 2.17 2.68 -0.81
N VAL A 258 1.49 3.28 0.18
CA VAL A 258 0.44 2.59 0.97
C VAL A 258 -0.68 2.09 0.06
N LEU A 259 -1.20 2.95 -0.81
CA LEU A 259 -2.27 2.56 -1.73
C LEU A 259 -1.78 1.55 -2.78
N PHE A 260 -0.58 1.78 -3.34
CA PHE A 260 0.00 0.93 -4.36
C PHE A 260 0.38 -0.45 -3.81
N GLY A 261 0.76 -0.56 -2.53
CA GLY A 261 0.97 -1.85 -1.88
C GLY A 261 -0.27 -2.75 -1.95
N ARG A 262 -1.48 -2.17 -1.86
CA ARG A 262 -2.74 -2.92 -2.05
C ARG A 262 -2.94 -3.34 -3.51
N TYR A 263 -2.63 -2.46 -4.46
CA TYR A 263 -2.64 -2.81 -5.88
C TYR A 263 -1.69 -3.97 -6.18
N ALA A 264 -0.42 -3.85 -5.76
CA ALA A 264 0.61 -4.87 -5.98
C ALA A 264 0.23 -6.22 -5.34
N MET A 265 -0.38 -6.18 -4.14
CA MET A 265 -0.90 -7.38 -3.48
C MET A 265 -1.96 -8.09 -4.33
N SER A 266 -3.02 -7.39 -4.74
CA SER A 266 -4.08 -8.03 -5.53
C SER A 266 -3.57 -8.41 -6.92
N PHE A 267 -2.67 -7.63 -7.52
CA PHE A 267 -2.10 -7.93 -8.84
C PHE A 267 -1.30 -9.23 -8.82
N GLY A 268 -0.38 -9.36 -7.85
CA GLY A 268 0.49 -10.54 -7.75
C GLY A 268 -0.21 -11.80 -7.26
N SER A 269 -1.26 -11.66 -6.43
CA SER A 269 -2.01 -12.82 -5.91
C SER A 269 -3.17 -13.24 -6.82
N ALA A 270 -3.96 -12.27 -7.30
CA ALA A 270 -5.25 -12.50 -7.95
C ALA A 270 -5.51 -11.50 -9.11
N PRO A 271 -4.89 -11.69 -10.29
CA PRO A 271 -4.98 -10.72 -11.40
C PRO A 271 -6.41 -10.34 -11.82
N GLU A 272 -7.36 -11.28 -11.83
CA GLU A 272 -8.74 -10.99 -12.22
C GLU A 272 -9.48 -10.15 -11.16
N ILE A 273 -9.23 -10.39 -9.86
CA ILE A 273 -9.81 -9.53 -8.81
C ILE A 273 -9.15 -8.16 -8.80
N ASN A 274 -7.87 -8.07 -9.18
CA ASN A 274 -7.19 -6.80 -9.32
C ASN A 274 -7.90 -5.92 -10.37
N LYS A 275 -8.21 -6.45 -11.56
CA LYS A 275 -9.01 -5.72 -12.56
C LYS A 275 -10.38 -5.32 -12.00
N ALA A 276 -11.08 -6.25 -11.34
CA ALA A 276 -12.37 -5.97 -10.71
C ALA A 276 -12.34 -4.80 -9.71
N ILE A 277 -11.25 -4.67 -8.93
CA ILE A 277 -11.06 -3.60 -7.94
C ILE A 277 -10.65 -2.30 -8.61
N TRP A 278 -9.61 -2.34 -9.45
CA TRP A 278 -8.86 -1.16 -9.87
C TRP A 278 -9.29 -0.59 -11.22
N SER A 279 -10.17 -1.27 -11.97
CA SER A 279 -10.66 -0.74 -13.23
C SER A 279 -11.58 0.46 -13.04
N LYS A 280 -11.44 1.41 -13.96
CA LYS A 280 -12.20 2.67 -13.99
C LYS A 280 -13.70 2.42 -13.94
N SER A 281 -14.19 1.50 -14.76
CA SER A 281 -15.61 1.11 -14.79
C SER A 281 -15.88 -0.11 -13.90
N SER A 282 -17.12 -0.30 -13.47
CA SER A 282 -17.54 -1.49 -12.69
C SER A 282 -17.73 -2.76 -13.52
N LYS A 283 -17.49 -2.70 -14.85
CA LYS A 283 -17.70 -3.81 -15.78
C LYS A 283 -16.89 -5.05 -15.36
N GLU A 284 -15.58 -4.89 -15.18
CA GLU A 284 -14.68 -5.99 -14.77
C GLU A 284 -15.11 -6.60 -13.43
N GLY A 285 -15.63 -5.78 -12.51
CA GLY A 285 -16.16 -6.25 -11.24
C GLY A 285 -17.40 -7.13 -11.38
N ARG A 286 -18.29 -6.79 -12.31
CA ARG A 286 -19.49 -7.60 -12.61
C ARG A 286 -19.12 -8.92 -13.28
N GLU A 287 -18.24 -8.87 -14.28
CA GLU A 287 -17.76 -10.07 -14.99
C GLU A 287 -17.01 -11.03 -14.05
N TRP A 288 -16.22 -10.49 -13.11
CA TRP A 288 -15.62 -11.29 -12.06
C TRP A 288 -16.67 -11.95 -11.16
N LEU A 289 -17.69 -11.24 -10.69
CA LEU A 289 -18.75 -11.83 -9.85
C LEU A 289 -19.55 -12.92 -10.56
N GLU A 290 -19.74 -12.81 -11.87
CA GLU A 290 -20.42 -13.82 -12.69
C GLU A 290 -19.61 -15.10 -12.87
N SER A 291 -18.29 -14.99 -12.95
CA SER A 291 -17.38 -16.12 -13.19
C SER A 291 -16.78 -16.72 -11.92
N TYR A 292 -16.62 -15.93 -10.87
CA TYR A 292 -15.92 -16.35 -9.66
C TYR A 292 -16.68 -17.42 -8.88
N ARG A 293 -16.04 -18.60 -8.73
CA ARG A 293 -16.60 -19.82 -8.14
C ARG A 293 -18.00 -20.13 -8.67
N ASP A 294 -18.07 -20.32 -9.98
CA ASP A 294 -19.30 -20.70 -10.70
C ASP A 294 -20.46 -19.71 -10.51
N GLY A 295 -20.13 -18.43 -10.36
CA GLY A 295 -21.12 -17.36 -10.19
C GLY A 295 -21.87 -17.43 -8.86
N LYS A 296 -21.28 -18.04 -7.82
CA LYS A 296 -21.89 -18.11 -6.48
C LYS A 296 -22.35 -16.74 -5.96
N TRP A 297 -21.62 -15.68 -6.31
CA TRP A 297 -21.92 -14.30 -5.91
C TRP A 297 -22.34 -13.41 -7.08
N ALA A 298 -22.81 -14.00 -8.18
CA ALA A 298 -23.38 -13.25 -9.29
C ALA A 298 -24.54 -12.36 -8.78
N LEU A 299 -24.59 -11.14 -9.30
CA LEU A 299 -25.62 -10.16 -8.93
C LEU A 299 -27.00 -10.65 -9.40
N LYS A 300 -28.03 -10.44 -8.58
CA LYS A 300 -29.41 -10.87 -8.86
C LYS A 300 -30.39 -9.74 -8.62
N GLY A 301 -31.58 -9.83 -9.23
CA GLY A 301 -32.64 -8.84 -9.10
C GLY A 301 -32.19 -7.45 -9.57
N THR A 302 -32.58 -6.41 -8.85
CA THR A 302 -32.26 -5.02 -9.19
C THR A 302 -30.75 -4.77 -9.25
N ALA A 303 -29.96 -5.39 -8.37
CA ALA A 303 -28.50 -5.22 -8.39
C ALA A 303 -27.85 -5.74 -9.68
N ALA A 304 -28.48 -6.68 -10.40
CA ALA A 304 -28.00 -7.13 -11.70
C ALA A 304 -28.09 -6.04 -12.78
N GLU A 305 -29.01 -5.08 -12.64
CA GLU A 305 -29.15 -3.96 -13.57
C GLU A 305 -27.96 -2.99 -13.45
N LYS A 306 -27.47 -2.50 -14.60
CA LYS A 306 -26.33 -1.57 -14.66
C LYS A 306 -26.64 -0.29 -13.89
N GLY A 307 -25.75 0.09 -12.99
CA GLY A 307 -25.86 1.30 -12.16
C GLY A 307 -26.62 1.09 -10.86
N GLN A 308 -27.19 -0.10 -10.61
CA GLN A 308 -27.96 -0.40 -9.41
C GLN A 308 -27.16 -1.13 -8.33
N TRP A 309 -26.05 -1.78 -8.68
CA TRP A 309 -25.19 -2.41 -7.70
C TRP A 309 -24.39 -1.34 -6.96
N PHE A 310 -24.24 -1.48 -5.64
CA PHE A 310 -23.51 -0.52 -4.82
C PHE A 310 -22.06 -0.29 -5.28
N GLY A 311 -21.46 -1.30 -5.94
CA GLY A 311 -20.12 -1.23 -6.53
C GLY A 311 -20.05 -0.59 -7.93
N ASP A 312 -21.18 -0.16 -8.50
CA ASP A 312 -21.25 0.59 -9.77
C ASP A 312 -20.80 2.04 -9.59
N VAL A 313 -19.52 2.19 -9.26
CA VAL A 313 -18.84 3.47 -9.16
C VAL A 313 -17.76 3.57 -10.23
N GLU A 314 -17.65 4.77 -10.79
CA GLU A 314 -16.55 5.14 -11.67
C GLU A 314 -15.35 5.58 -10.83
N LEU A 315 -14.16 5.09 -11.20
CA LEU A 315 -12.90 5.39 -10.54
C LEU A 315 -11.97 6.19 -11.47
N PRO A 316 -12.33 7.45 -11.80
CA PRO A 316 -11.56 8.24 -12.75
C PRO A 316 -10.17 8.58 -12.22
N GLY A 317 -9.14 8.46 -13.06
CA GLY A 317 -7.76 8.79 -12.72
C GLY A 317 -6.97 7.67 -12.02
N ILE A 318 -7.65 6.58 -11.61
CA ILE A 318 -7.00 5.51 -10.85
C ILE A 318 -6.09 4.65 -11.73
N GLU A 319 -6.52 4.30 -12.94
CA GLU A 319 -5.73 3.49 -13.88
C GLU A 319 -4.49 4.26 -14.35
N GLU A 320 -4.65 5.55 -14.66
CA GLU A 320 -3.52 6.39 -15.03
C GLU A 320 -2.56 6.60 -13.87
N TRP A 321 -3.05 6.63 -12.62
CA TRP A 321 -2.20 6.66 -11.42
C TRP A 321 -1.45 5.34 -11.25
N VAL A 322 -2.09 4.19 -11.44
CA VAL A 322 -1.45 2.87 -11.40
C VAL A 322 -0.31 2.79 -12.42
N GLU A 323 -0.54 3.19 -13.67
CA GLU A 323 0.51 3.17 -14.70
C GLU A 323 1.70 4.07 -14.32
N ARG A 324 1.43 5.27 -13.76
CA ARG A 324 2.49 6.14 -13.25
C ARG A 324 3.26 5.52 -12.09
N MET A 325 2.61 4.77 -11.21
CA MET A 325 3.26 4.06 -10.11
C MET A 325 4.09 2.88 -10.60
N LEU A 326 3.63 2.15 -11.62
CA LEU A 326 4.37 1.07 -12.26
C LEU A 326 5.65 1.58 -12.93
N ASP A 327 5.59 2.77 -13.54
CA ASP A 327 6.72 3.42 -14.21
C ASP A 327 7.63 4.23 -13.27
N ALA A 328 7.17 4.50 -12.04
CA ALA A 328 7.96 5.22 -11.05
C ALA A 328 9.27 4.48 -10.74
N HIS A 329 10.29 5.27 -10.38
CA HIS A 329 11.62 4.76 -10.00
C HIS A 329 12.21 3.82 -11.07
N ASP A 330 12.28 4.31 -12.31
CA ASP A 330 12.81 3.59 -13.48
C ASP A 330 12.10 2.25 -13.72
N GLY A 331 10.78 2.23 -13.52
CA GLY A 331 9.93 1.06 -13.71
C GLY A 331 10.22 -0.07 -12.72
N TYR A 332 10.69 0.24 -11.51
CA TYR A 332 11.04 -0.79 -10.51
C TYR A 332 9.87 -1.74 -10.25
N ALA A 333 8.68 -1.22 -9.96
CA ALA A 333 7.51 -2.06 -9.68
C ALA A 333 7.13 -2.92 -10.90
N ARG A 334 7.13 -2.33 -12.10
CA ARG A 334 6.85 -3.06 -13.35
C ARG A 334 7.81 -4.23 -13.58
N LYS A 335 9.09 -4.10 -13.25
CA LYS A 335 10.10 -5.19 -13.37
C LYS A 335 9.87 -6.36 -12.41
N TYR A 336 9.27 -6.09 -11.25
CA TYR A 336 9.04 -7.11 -10.21
C TYR A 336 7.66 -7.75 -10.26
N LEU A 337 6.69 -7.09 -10.89
CA LEU A 337 5.33 -7.59 -11.04
C LEU A 337 5.10 -8.35 -12.37
N ASN A 338 5.96 -8.16 -13.37
CA ASN A 338 5.95 -8.88 -14.65
C ASN A 338 6.77 -10.18 -14.59
#